data_AF-A0A1Y4DGI4-F1
#
_entry.id   AF-A0A1Y4DGI4-F1
#
_cell.length_a   1.000
_cell.length_b   1.000
_cell.length_c   1.000
_cell.angle_alpha   90.00
_cell.angle_beta   90.00
_cell.angle_gamma   90.00
#
_symmetry.space_group_name_H-M   'P 1'
#
loop_
_entity.id
_entity.type
_entity.pdbx_description
1 polymer ?
#
loop_
_entity_poly.entity_id
_entity_poly.type
_entity_poly.pdbx_seq_one_letter_code
_entity_poly.pdbx_strand_id
1 'polypeptide(L)'
;MTGKFGLVWDGDSLDTCSGDYGEYLRINSPHKLSLYLSLGKPVFIWSQAAEAPLVTENGVGVLVDSIFEVDEAYRSMSEDAYQLMRANALALAEKVRGGWFTKGAVAAALKALGMEGA
;
A
#
# COMPACT_ATOMS: atom_id res chain seq x y z
N MET A 1 7.83 7.19 -18.15
CA MET A 1 6.71 6.77 -17.26
C MET A 1 6.89 5.38 -16.68
N THR A 2 7.56 4.45 -17.37
CA THR A 2 7.59 3.03 -16.99
C THR A 2 8.14 2.81 -15.58
N GLY A 3 7.30 2.31 -14.68
CA GLY A 3 7.71 1.85 -13.35
C GLY A 3 7.84 2.91 -12.25
N LYS A 4 7.25 4.11 -12.38
CA LYS A 4 7.23 5.11 -11.29
C LYS A 4 6.35 4.70 -10.10
N PHE A 5 5.21 4.06 -10.36
CA PHE A 5 4.24 3.62 -9.35
C PHE A 5 4.06 2.11 -9.32
N GLY A 6 3.66 1.59 -8.17
CA GLY A 6 3.02 0.28 -8.04
C GLY A 6 1.50 0.36 -8.23
N LEU A 7 0.87 -0.76 -8.57
CA LEU A 7 -0.59 -0.88 -8.66
C LEU A 7 -1.07 -2.01 -7.75
N VAL A 8 -1.89 -1.66 -6.75
CA VAL A 8 -2.55 -2.61 -5.86
C VAL A 8 -4.01 -2.69 -6.29
N TRP A 9 -4.25 -3.59 -7.24
CA TRP A 9 -5.55 -3.86 -7.84
C TRP A 9 -5.66 -5.36 -8.13
N ASP A 10 -6.80 -5.96 -7.80
CA ASP A 10 -7.13 -7.37 -8.05
C ASP A 10 -8.62 -7.50 -8.38
N GLY A 11 -8.98 -8.59 -9.06
CA GLY A 11 -10.36 -8.85 -9.46
C GLY A 11 -10.51 -9.00 -10.97
N ASP A 12 -11.76 -9.05 -11.39
CA ASP A 12 -12.17 -9.30 -12.78
C ASP A 12 -12.72 -8.06 -13.50
N SER A 13 -12.73 -6.89 -12.83
CA SER A 13 -13.24 -5.64 -13.36
C SER A 13 -12.20 -4.51 -13.36
N LEU A 14 -12.39 -3.57 -14.29
CA LEU A 14 -11.66 -2.29 -14.36
C LEU A 14 -12.40 -1.18 -13.60
N ASP A 15 -13.71 -1.32 -13.42
CA ASP A 15 -14.55 -0.34 -12.73
C ASP A 15 -14.40 -0.42 -11.22
N THR A 16 -14.06 -1.61 -10.69
CA THR A 16 -13.85 -1.84 -9.25
C THR A 16 -13.08 -3.13 -9.00
N CYS A 17 -12.61 -3.37 -7.77
CA CYS A 17 -12.03 -4.66 -7.38
C CYS A 17 -13.14 -5.65 -7.00
N SER A 18 -13.74 -6.31 -8.00
CA SER A 18 -14.80 -7.32 -7.83
C SER A 18 -14.30 -8.76 -7.90
N GLY A 19 -15.20 -9.70 -7.63
CA GLY A 19 -14.90 -11.13 -7.61
C GLY A 19 -14.12 -11.55 -6.36
N ASP A 20 -13.85 -12.85 -6.23
CA ASP A 20 -13.27 -13.43 -5.01
C ASP A 20 -11.96 -12.76 -4.61
N TYR A 21 -11.08 -12.49 -5.58
CA TYR A 21 -9.77 -11.85 -5.31
C TYR A 21 -9.86 -10.35 -5.07
N GLY A 22 -10.78 -9.65 -5.76
CA GLY A 22 -10.97 -8.22 -5.59
C GLY A 22 -11.58 -7.90 -4.22
N GLU A 23 -12.66 -8.59 -3.85
CA GLU A 23 -13.31 -8.42 -2.54
C GLU A 23 -12.40 -8.83 -1.38
N TYR A 24 -11.49 -9.80 -1.60
CA TYR A 24 -10.50 -10.19 -0.59
C TYR A 24 -9.53 -9.05 -0.22
N LEU A 25 -9.31 -8.06 -1.10
CA LEU A 25 -8.51 -6.87 -0.78
C LEU A 25 -9.07 -6.05 0.39
N ARG A 26 -10.37 -6.18 0.70
CA ARG A 26 -10.99 -5.50 1.86
C ARG A 26 -10.50 -5.98 3.21
N ILE A 27 -9.91 -7.17 3.27
CA ILE A 27 -9.56 -7.82 4.54
C ILE A 27 -8.13 -8.35 4.60
N ASN A 28 -7.39 -8.30 3.50
CA ASN A 28 -6.03 -8.83 3.43
C ASN A 28 -4.96 -7.74 3.50
N SER A 29 -3.71 -8.16 3.69
CA SER A 29 -2.53 -7.31 3.51
C SER A 29 -1.75 -7.84 2.29
N PRO A 30 -1.98 -7.29 1.08
CA PRO A 30 -1.50 -7.90 -0.14
C PRO A 30 0.02 -7.73 -0.27
N HIS A 31 0.74 -8.81 -0.57
CA HIS A 31 2.19 -8.78 -0.72
C HIS A 31 2.67 -7.78 -1.79
N LYS A 32 1.87 -7.50 -2.82
CA LYS A 32 2.15 -6.46 -3.84
C LYS A 32 2.42 -5.09 -3.21
N LEU A 33 1.64 -4.70 -2.20
CA LEU A 33 1.84 -3.42 -1.51
C LEU A 33 3.22 -3.35 -0.85
N SER A 34 3.55 -4.37 -0.04
CA SER A 34 4.87 -4.45 0.61
C SER A 34 6.03 -4.47 -0.39
N LEU A 35 5.85 -5.16 -1.53
CA LEU A 35 6.85 -5.20 -2.60
C LEU A 35 7.12 -3.80 -3.16
N TYR A 36 6.08 -3.06 -3.58
CA TYR A 36 6.27 -1.73 -4.14
C TYR A 36 6.87 -0.74 -3.14
N LEU A 37 6.36 -0.74 -1.90
CA LEU A 37 6.88 0.12 -0.84
C LEU A 37 8.34 -0.23 -0.49
N SER A 38 8.71 -1.52 -0.48
CA SER A 38 10.11 -1.93 -0.25
C SER A 38 11.08 -1.42 -1.33
N LEU A 39 10.57 -1.09 -2.52
CA LEU A 39 11.32 -0.51 -3.63
C LEU A 39 11.26 1.04 -3.63
N GLY A 40 10.65 1.65 -2.60
CA GLY A 40 10.48 3.10 -2.52
C GLY A 40 9.53 3.65 -3.58
N LYS A 41 8.59 2.83 -4.07
CA LYS A 41 7.61 3.23 -5.08
C LYS A 41 6.29 3.59 -4.40
N PRO A 42 5.75 4.80 -4.64
CA PRO A 42 4.38 5.07 -4.25
C PRO A 42 3.41 4.19 -5.05
N VAL A 43 2.18 4.03 -4.56
CA VAL A 43 1.20 3.10 -5.13
C VAL A 43 -0.11 3.79 -5.51
N PHE A 44 -0.77 3.28 -6.55
CA PHE A 44 -2.21 3.40 -6.70
C PHE A 44 -2.85 2.19 -6.01
N ILE A 45 -3.85 2.41 -5.17
CA ILE A 45 -4.54 1.36 -4.42
C ILE A 45 -6.05 1.55 -4.52
N TRP A 46 -6.80 0.44 -4.59
CA TRP A 46 -8.24 0.51 -4.48
C TRP A 46 -8.66 1.15 -3.16
N SER A 47 -9.56 2.14 -3.23
CA SER A 47 -10.02 2.94 -2.10
C SER A 47 -10.60 2.12 -0.94
N GLN A 48 -11.12 0.93 -1.24
CA GLN A 48 -11.79 0.05 -0.28
C GLN A 48 -10.91 -1.09 0.23
N ALA A 49 -9.63 -1.13 -0.14
CA ALA A 49 -8.68 -2.10 0.38
C ALA A 49 -8.42 -1.88 1.88
N ALA A 50 -8.18 -2.96 2.64
CA ALA A 50 -7.86 -2.89 4.07
C ALA A 50 -6.66 -1.96 4.37
N GLU A 51 -5.71 -1.88 3.44
CA GLU A 51 -4.48 -1.11 3.56
C GLU A 51 -4.59 0.32 3.01
N ALA A 52 -5.75 0.75 2.51
CA ALA A 52 -5.96 2.12 2.04
C ALA A 52 -5.65 3.18 3.12
N PRO A 53 -6.03 3.01 4.40
CA PRO A 53 -5.65 3.92 5.48
C PRO A 53 -4.13 4.04 5.64
N LEU A 54 -3.40 2.91 5.63
CA LEU A 54 -1.94 2.90 5.73
C LEU A 54 -1.29 3.72 4.61
N VAL A 55 -1.81 3.60 3.38
CA VAL A 55 -1.31 4.36 2.23
C VAL A 55 -1.54 5.87 2.40
N THR A 56 -2.74 6.29 2.82
CA THR A 56 -3.05 7.71 3.03
C THR A 56 -2.30 8.32 4.20
N GLU A 57 -2.26 7.64 5.35
CA GLU A 57 -1.65 8.14 6.58
C GLU A 57 -0.14 8.33 6.44
N ASN A 58 0.51 7.48 5.66
CA ASN A 58 1.95 7.60 5.38
C ASN A 58 2.23 8.47 4.13
N GLY A 59 1.21 8.91 3.40
CA GLY A 59 1.36 9.69 2.18
C GLY A 59 2.22 8.97 1.14
N VAL A 60 1.99 7.67 0.93
CA VAL A 60 2.78 6.80 0.04
C VAL A 60 1.99 6.34 -1.20
N GLY A 61 0.89 7.00 -1.51
CA GLY A 61 0.09 6.62 -2.67
C GLY A 61 -1.20 7.40 -2.84
N VAL A 62 -1.99 6.96 -3.80
CA VAL A 62 -3.25 7.56 -4.22
C VAL A 62 -4.32 6.48 -4.23
N LEU A 63 -5.48 6.80 -3.68
CA LEU A 63 -6.65 5.92 -3.68
C LEU A 63 -7.42 6.12 -4.99
N VAL A 64 -7.91 5.04 -5.56
CA VAL A 64 -8.74 5.04 -6.78
C VAL A 64 -9.92 4.09 -6.61
N ASP A 65 -11.08 4.47 -7.15
CA ASP A 65 -12.28 3.61 -7.15
C ASP A 65 -12.33 2.70 -8.40
N SER A 66 -11.74 3.15 -9.50
CA SER A 66 -11.60 2.44 -10.79
C SER A 66 -10.19 2.56 -11.37
N ILE A 67 -9.80 1.63 -12.26
CA ILE A 67 -8.54 1.73 -13.02
C ILE A 67 -8.50 2.97 -13.90
N PHE A 68 -9.66 3.46 -14.36
CA PHE A 68 -9.75 4.59 -15.26
C PHE A 68 -9.29 5.91 -14.62
N GLU A 69 -9.33 6.02 -13.29
CA GLU A 69 -8.86 7.19 -12.54
C GLU A 69 -7.34 7.32 -12.48
N VAL A 70 -6.60 6.21 -12.66
CA VAL A 70 -5.13 6.18 -12.50
C VAL A 70 -4.44 7.16 -13.46
N ASP A 71 -4.90 7.19 -14.71
CA ASP A 71 -4.28 7.99 -15.76
C ASP A 71 -4.50 9.49 -15.53
N GLU A 72 -5.71 9.88 -15.12
CA GLU A 72 -6.04 11.27 -14.78
C GLU A 72 -5.31 11.71 -13.51
N ALA A 73 -5.38 10.90 -12.44
CA ALA A 73 -4.71 11.18 -11.18
C ALA A 73 -3.18 11.34 -11.34
N TYR A 74 -2.56 10.56 -12.23
CA TYR A 74 -1.15 10.73 -12.57
C TYR A 74 -0.88 12.02 -13.34
N ARG A 75 -1.70 12.38 -14.33
CA ARG A 75 -1.51 13.58 -15.16
C ARG A 75 -1.76 14.88 -14.40
N SER A 76 -2.68 14.88 -13.44
CA SER A 76 -2.98 16.04 -12.60
C SER A 76 -1.96 16.24 -11.47
N MET A 77 -1.06 15.28 -11.25
CA MET A 77 -0.08 15.31 -10.18
C MET A 77 1.09 16.24 -10.52
N SER A 78 1.46 17.10 -9.58
CA SER A 78 2.71 17.86 -9.69
C SER A 78 3.93 16.96 -9.43
N GLU A 79 5.06 17.30 -10.03
CA GLU A 79 6.31 16.58 -9.76
C GLU A 79 6.69 16.66 -8.28
N ASP A 80 6.43 17.78 -7.60
CA ASP A 80 6.68 17.93 -6.16
C ASP A 80 5.84 16.97 -5.32
N ALA A 81 4.56 16.79 -5.66
CA ALA A 81 3.69 15.84 -4.98
C ALA A 81 4.20 14.40 -5.17
N TYR A 82 4.64 14.06 -6.39
CA TYR A 82 5.26 12.76 -6.65
C TYR A 82 6.55 12.55 -5.85
N GLN A 83 7.45 13.54 -5.83
CA GLN A 83 8.71 13.44 -5.10
C GLN A 83 8.50 13.32 -3.59
N LEU A 84 7.51 14.02 -3.04
CA LEU A 84 7.11 13.88 -1.64
C LEU A 84 6.63 12.45 -1.34
N MET A 85 5.70 11.91 -2.14
CA MET A 85 5.23 10.53 -1.96
C MET A 85 6.36 9.51 -2.09
N ARG A 86 7.27 9.71 -3.03
CA ARG A 86 8.45 8.85 -3.21
C ARG A 86 9.39 8.93 -1.99
N ALA A 87 9.63 10.11 -1.44
CA ALA A 87 10.44 10.27 -0.23
C ALA A 87 9.81 9.53 0.97
N ASN A 88 8.49 9.66 1.14
CA ASN A 88 7.74 8.92 2.15
C ASN A 88 7.83 7.41 1.94
N ALA A 89 7.68 6.95 0.69
CA ALA A 89 7.77 5.53 0.35
C ALA A 89 9.18 4.99 0.65
N LEU A 90 10.25 5.74 0.39
CA LEU A 90 11.62 5.37 0.74
C LEU A 90 11.82 5.27 2.26
N ALA A 91 11.28 6.21 3.04
CA ALA A 91 11.34 6.14 4.50
C ALA A 91 10.57 4.93 5.06
N LEU A 92 9.41 4.62 4.48
CA LEU A 92 8.63 3.43 4.82
C LEU A 92 9.32 2.14 4.38
N ALA A 93 10.06 2.17 3.27
CA ALA A 93 10.80 1.03 2.75
C ALA A 93 11.80 0.47 3.76
N GLU A 94 12.50 1.34 4.51
CA GLU A 94 13.42 0.90 5.57
C GLU A 94 12.70 0.12 6.67
N LYS A 95 11.48 0.54 7.05
CA LYS A 95 10.65 -0.18 8.01
C LYS A 95 10.22 -1.55 7.47
N VAL A 96 9.78 -1.59 6.22
CA VAL A 96 9.36 -2.85 5.56
C VAL A 96 10.53 -3.83 5.49
N ARG A 97 11.68 -3.42 4.95
CA ARG A 97 12.86 -4.30 4.81
C ARG A 97 13.49 -4.67 6.16
N GLY A 98 13.40 -3.78 7.15
CA GLY A 98 13.82 -4.05 8.52
C GLY A 98 12.89 -4.98 9.31
N GLY A 99 11.75 -5.38 8.72
CA GLY A 99 10.76 -6.24 9.35
C GLY A 99 9.99 -5.55 10.49
N TRP A 100 9.91 -4.22 10.50
CA TRP A 100 9.29 -3.43 11.58
C TRP A 100 7.87 -3.88 11.89
N PHE A 101 7.03 -4.02 10.86
CA PHE A 101 5.62 -4.42 11.00
C PHE A 101 5.49 -5.84 11.54
N THR A 102 6.25 -6.79 10.99
CA THR A 102 6.25 -8.19 11.45
C THR A 102 6.75 -8.30 12.88
N LYS A 103 7.85 -7.63 13.24
CA LYS A 103 8.38 -7.60 14.61
C LYS A 103 7.36 -7.00 15.58
N GLY A 104 6.69 -5.91 15.18
CA GLY A 104 5.63 -5.28 15.97
C GLY A 104 4.44 -6.21 16.19
N ALA A 105 3.97 -6.88 15.14
CA ALA A 105 2.86 -7.84 15.23
C ALA A 105 3.20 -9.04 16.13
N VAL A 106 4.41 -9.59 16.00
CA VAL A 106 4.89 -10.69 16.86
C VAL A 106 4.99 -10.23 18.31
N ALA A 107 5.58 -9.06 18.57
CA ALA A 107 5.67 -8.50 19.92
C ALA A 107 4.28 -8.26 20.55
N ALA A 108 3.33 -7.73 19.78
CA ALA A 108 1.96 -7.52 20.23
C ALA A 108 1.26 -8.85 20.55
N ALA A 109 1.48 -9.88 19.72
CA ALA A 109 0.93 -11.22 19.96
C ALA A 109 1.52 -11.86 21.23
N LEU A 110 2.85 -11.81 21.42
CA LEU A 110 3.52 -12.31 22.63
C LEU A 110 3.00 -11.60 23.89
N LYS A 111 2.83 -10.28 23.82
CA LYS A 111 2.23 -9.49 24.90
C LYS A 111 0.80 -9.93 25.21
N ALA A 112 -0.04 -10.12 24.20
CA ALA A 112 -1.42 -10.58 24.37
C ALA A 112 -1.50 -11.98 25.01
N LEU A 113 -0.46 -12.80 24.84
CA LEU A 113 -0.32 -14.12 25.46
C LEU A 113 0.38 -14.12 26.83
N GLY A 114 0.82 -12.95 27.33
CA GLY A 114 1.53 -12.84 28.61
C GLY A 114 2.99 -13.32 28.58
N MET A 115 3.62 -13.36 27.40
CA MET A 115 4.98 -13.88 27.19
C MET A 115 6.02 -12.75 27.04
N GLU A 116 5.94 -11.69 27.85
CA GLU A 116 6.92 -10.59 27.80
C GLU A 116 8.28 -11.03 28.40
N GLY A 117 9.35 -11.02 27.61
CA GLY A 117 10.73 -11.21 28.08
C GLY A 117 11.39 -12.59 27.83
N ALA A 118 10.81 -13.44 26.97
CA ALA A 118 11.44 -14.68 26.50
C ALA A 118 12.51 -14.44 25.43
#